data_AF-A0A3P6CMJ7-F1
#
_entry.id   AF-A0A3P6CMJ7-F1
#
_cell.length_a   1.000
_cell.length_b   1.000
_cell.length_c   1.000
_cell.angle_alpha   90.00
_cell.angle_beta   90.00
_cell.angle_gamma   90.00
#
_symmetry.space_group_name_H-M   'P 1'
#
loop_
_entity.id
_entity.type
_entity.pdbx_description
1 polymer ?
#
loop_
_entity_poly.entity_id
_entity_poly.type
_entity_poly.pdbx_seq_one_letter_code
_entity_poly.pdbx_strand_id
1 'polypeptide(L)' 'MSIYDSLPSDIVHLAIRDQVPADGLFLSGFSVVIDESSLTGESENVMVNAQNDFLLSGTKVKYGSCKMLITTVGMRTQWG' A
#
# COMPACT_ATOMS: atom_id res chain seq x y z
N MET A 1 15.41 -1.95 11.24
CA MET A 1 15.24 -0.76 10.39
C MET A 1 13.86 -0.21 10.66
N SER A 2 13.80 1.05 11.09
CA SER A 2 12.54 1.71 11.44
C SER A 2 11.79 2.06 10.14
N ILE A 3 10.46 1.95 10.15
CA ILE A 3 9.57 2.26 9.01
C ILE A 3 9.73 3.68 8.44
N TYR A 4 10.45 4.56 9.15
CA TYR A 4 10.68 5.96 8.81
C TYR A 4 11.85 6.22 7.83
N ASP A 5 12.62 5.19 7.45
CA ASP A 5 13.79 5.35 6.57
C ASP A 5 13.51 4.93 5.10
N SER A 6 12.23 4.86 4.72
CA SER A 6 11.87 4.59 3.33
C SER A 6 12.20 5.81 2.47
N LEU A 7 13.02 5.60 1.43
CA LEU A 7 13.28 6.62 0.42
C LEU A 7 12.25 6.46 -0.73
N PRO A 8 11.80 7.57 -1.36
CA PRO A 8 11.12 7.48 -2.64
C PRO A 8 12.03 6.70 -3.61
N SER A 9 11.49 5.68 -4.30
CA SER A 9 12.22 4.69 -5.12
C SER A 9 12.49 3.33 -4.46
N ASP A 10 12.16 3.13 -3.19
CA ASP A 10 12.27 1.79 -2.60
C ASP A 10 11.11 0.87 -3.02
N ILE A 11 11.44 -0.41 -3.25
CA ILE A 11 10.45 -1.45 -3.54
C ILE A 11 10.16 -2.20 -2.24
N VAL A 12 8.90 -2.15 -1.80
CA VAL A 12 8.42 -2.89 -0.63
C VAL A 12 7.67 -4.13 -1.08
N HIS A 13 7.91 -5.24 -0.38
CA HIS A 13 7.12 -6.44 -0.50
C HIS A 13 6.04 -6.43 0.57
N LEU A 14 4.78 -6.51 0.16
CA LEU A 14 3.62 -6.56 1.03
C LEU A 14 2.96 -7.94 0.90
N ALA A 15 2.65 -8.54 2.03
CA ALA A 15 1.93 -9.81 2.13
C ALA A 15 0.67 -9.67 2.99
N ILE A 16 -0.11 -10.74 3.08
CA ILE A 16 -1.33 -10.81 3.88
C ILE A 16 -1.07 -10.34 5.31
N ARG A 17 -1.90 -9.42 5.81
CA ARG A 17 -1.84 -8.74 7.11
C ARG A 17 -0.76 -7.66 7.24
N ASP A 18 0.05 -7.42 6.21
CA ASP A 18 0.95 -6.27 6.22
C ASP A 18 0.15 -4.98 6.04
N GLN A 19 0.60 -3.95 6.75
CA GLN A 19 0.11 -2.60 6.59
C GLN A 19 0.97 -1.87 5.56
N VAL A 20 0.33 -1.13 4.66
CA VAL A 20 1.01 -0.30 3.68
C VAL A 20 1.75 0.83 4.40
N PRO A 21 3.08 0.92 4.31
CA PRO A 21 3.88 1.85 5.12
C PRO A 21 3.85 3.30 4.60
N ALA A 22 3.59 3.49 3.32
CA ALA A 22 3.60 4.79 2.62
C ALA A 22 2.78 4.69 1.33
N ASP A 23 2.43 5.82 0.71
CA ASP A 23 1.73 5.81 -0.59
C ASP A 23 2.65 5.36 -1.72
N GLY A 24 2.09 4.66 -2.70
CA GLY A 24 2.88 4.15 -3.81
C GLY A 24 2.10 3.37 -4.83
N LEU A 25 2.84 2.77 -5.76
CA LEU A 25 2.28 2.13 -6.94
C LEU A 25 2.54 0.62 -6.95
N PHE A 26 1.57 -0.15 -7.40
CA PHE A 26 1.65 -1.57 -7.62
C PHE A 26 2.58 -1.85 -8.79
N LEU A 27 3.65 -2.59 -8.54
CA LEU A 27 4.57 -3.05 -9.58
C LEU A 27 4.17 -4.42 -10.11
N SER A 28 3.98 -5.38 -9.21
CA SER A 28 3.69 -6.76 -9.56
C SER A 28 3.18 -7.53 -8.35
N GLY A 29 2.37 -8.55 -8.55
CA GLY A 29 1.78 -9.32 -7.46
C GLY A 29 0.68 -10.24 -7.95
N PHE A 30 0.08 -10.96 -7.02
CA PHE A 30 -0.98 -11.91 -7.32
C PHE A 30 -2.20 -11.66 -6.44
N SER A 31 -3.33 -11.38 -7.09
CA SER A 31 -4.66 -11.24 -6.47
C SER A 31 -4.65 -10.43 -5.17
N VAL A 32 -4.10 -9.21 -5.24
CA VAL A 32 -3.97 -8.33 -4.07
C VAL A 32 -5.32 -7.69 -3.77
N VAL A 33 -5.76 -7.84 -2.53
CA VAL A 33 -6.94 -7.16 -2.01
C VAL A 33 -6.51 -6.35 -0.81
N ILE A 34 -6.71 -5.04 -0.90
CA ILE A 34 -6.46 -4.07 0.16
C ILE A 34 -7.78 -3.80 0.89
N ASP A 35 -7.70 -3.70 2.21
CA ASP A 35 -8.79 -3.28 3.07
C ASP A 35 -8.62 -1.77 3.37
N GLU A 36 -9.55 -0.98 2.85
CA GLU A 36 -9.57 0.48 3.00
C GLU A 36 -10.43 0.94 4.18
N SER A 37 -10.91 0.00 5.01
CA SER A 37 -11.65 0.34 6.24
C SER A 37 -10.89 1.22 7.21
N SER A 38 -9.55 1.21 7.12
CA SER A 38 -8.70 2.09 7.92
C SER A 38 -8.76 3.56 7.48
N LEU A 39 -9.19 3.84 6.24
CA LEU A 39 -9.31 5.19 5.69
C LEU A 39 -10.72 5.76 5.82
N THR A 40 -11.74 4.99 5.45
CA THR A 40 -13.13 5.47 5.41
C THR A 40 -13.95 5.12 6.64
N GLY A 41 -13.50 4.14 7.43
CA GLY A 41 -14.28 3.54 8.52
C GLY A 41 -15.36 2.56 8.04
N GLU A 42 -15.50 2.38 6.72
CA GLU A 42 -16.42 1.42 6.11
C GLU A 42 -15.65 0.21 5.56
N SER A 43 -16.22 -0.99 5.65
CA SER A 43 -15.54 -2.23 5.25
C SER A 43 -15.45 -2.40 3.73
N GLU A 44 -14.75 -1.50 3.06
CA GLU A 44 -14.51 -1.54 1.62
C GLU A 44 -13.20 -2.26 1.31
N ASN A 45 -13.28 -3.24 0.42
CA ASN A 45 -12.11 -3.98 -0.05
C ASN A 45 -11.86 -3.59 -1.50
N VAL A 46 -10.64 -3.16 -1.80
CA VAL A 46 -10.24 -2.70 -3.13
C VAL A 46 -9.25 -3.70 -3.71
N MET A 47 -9.52 -4.15 -4.94
CA MET A 47 -8.59 -5.00 -5.68
C MET A 47 -7.53 -4.14 -6.35
N VAL A 48 -6.27 -4.46 -6.11
CA VAL A 48 -5.13 -3.77 -6.71
C VAL A 48 -4.65 -4.57 -7.92
N ASN A 49 -4.55 -3.90 -9.06
CA ASN A 49 -4.15 -4.47 -10.34
C ASN A 49 -3.52 -3.38 -11.23
N ALA A 50 -3.21 -3.70 -12.49
CA ALA A 50 -2.60 -2.73 -13.40
C ALA A 50 -3.52 -1.56 -13.80
N GLN A 51 -4.84 -1.68 -13.62
CA GLN A 51 -5.80 -0.60 -13.83
C GLN A 51 -6.02 0.24 -12.56
N ASN A 52 -5.81 -0.35 -11.38
CA ASN A 52 -5.91 0.29 -10.08
C ASN A 52 -4.64 -0.03 -9.30
N ASP A 53 -3.58 0.67 -9.67
CA ASP A 53 -2.22 0.43 -9.22
C ASP A 53 -1.86 1.28 -8.00
N PHE A 54 -2.78 2.03 -7.42
CA PHE A 54 -2.48 2.84 -6.24
C PHE A 54 -2.65 2.03 -4.95
N LEU A 55 -1.67 2.16 -4.05
CA LEU A 55 -1.76 1.69 -2.67
C LEU A 55 -1.59 2.88 -1.74
N LEU A 56 -2.52 3.01 -0.81
CA LEU A 56 -2.59 4.10 0.15
C LEU A 56 -1.99 3.69 1.48
N SER A 57 -1.18 4.58 2.05
CA SER A 57 -0.62 4.44 3.40
C SER A 57 -1.73 4.20 4.42
N GLY A 58 -1.47 3.32 5.38
CA GLY A 58 -2.41 3.02 6.45
C GLY A 58 -3.43 1.92 6.12
N THR A 59 -3.61 1.58 4.84
CA THR A 59 -4.43 0.43 4.42
C THR A 59 -3.73 -0.90 4.71
N LYS A 60 -4.47 -2.01 4.71
CA LYS A 60 -3.93 -3.34 5.02
C LYS A 60 -4.17 -4.32 3.89
N VAL A 61 -3.18 -5.17 3.61
CA VAL A 61 -3.36 -6.28 2.67
C VAL A 61 -4.21 -7.35 3.33
N LYS A 62 -5.40 -7.58 2.77
CA LYS A 62 -6.31 -8.62 3.22
C LYS A 62 -6.00 -9.98 2.60
N TYR A 63 -5.67 -9.98 1.30
CA TYR A 63 -5.35 -11.18 0.54
C TYR A 63 -4.28 -10.89 -0.52
N GLY A 64 -3.53 -11.93 -0.88
CA GLY A 64 -2.50 -11.86 -1.91
C GLY A 64 -1.16 -11.31 -1.41
N SER A 65 -0.30 -11.00 -2.37
CA SER A 65 1.00 -10.39 -2.11
C SER A 65 1.44 -9.54 -3.30
N CYS A 66 2.13 -8.44 -3.05
CA CYS A 66 2.65 -7.58 -4.10
C CYS A 66 3.95 -6.87 -3.76
N LYS A 67 4.59 -6.44 -4.84
CA LYS A 67 5.65 -5.45 -4.87
C LYS A 67 5.01 -4.10 -5.11
N MET A 68 5.35 -3.17 -4.25
CA MET A 68 4.93 -1.79 -4.32
C MET A 68 6.17 -0.92 -4.48
N LEU A 69 6.13 0.04 -5.40
CA LEU A 69 7.09 1.13 -5.48
C LEU A 69 6.62 2.27 -4.60
N ILE A 70 7.44 2.66 -3.64
CA ILE A 70 7.17 3.84 -2.84
C ILE A 70 7.36 5.09 -3.71
N THR A 71 6.28 5.84 -3.94
CA THR A 71 6.35 7.10 -4.71
C THR A 71 6.44 8.30 -3.78
N THR A 72 5.80 8.25 -2.61
CA THR A 72 5.76 9.37 -1.68
C THR A 72 5.91 8.88 -0.25
N VAL A 73 6.79 9.52 0.52
CA VAL A 73 7.03 9.21 1.93
C VAL A 73 6.75 10.43 2.81
N GLY A 74 6.19 10.20 4.00
CA GLY A 74 5.98 11.21 5.05
C GLY A 74 4.93 12.28 4.72
N MET A 75 5.19 13.52 5.16
CA MET A 75 4.30 14.71 5.11
C MET A 75 3.88 15.21 3.72
N ARG A 76 4.18 14.44 2.67
CA ARG A 76 3.71 14.70 1.29
C ARG A 76 2.73 13.65 0.79
N THR A 77 2.48 12.60 1.56
CA THR A 77 1.35 11.71 1.32
C THR A 77 0.06 12.49 1.52
N GLN A 78 -1.02 12.07 0.88
CA GLN A 78 -2.33 12.75 0.95
C GLN A 78 -2.87 12.92 2.38
N TRP A 79 -2.29 12.21 3.35
CA TRP A 79 -2.73 12.20 4.75
C TRP A 79 -1.75 12.81 5.77
N GLY A 80 -0.52 13.22 5.36
CA GLY A 80 0.43 13.97 6.21
C GLY A 80 1.22 13.13 7.22
#